data_AF-A0A7W1UKM5-F1
#
_entry.id   AF-A0A7W1UKM5-F1
#
_cell.length_a   1.000
_cell.length_b   1.000
_cell.length_c   1.000
_cell.angle_alpha   90.00
_cell.angle_beta   90.00
_cell.angle_gamma   90.00
#
_symmetry.space_group_name_H-M   'P 1'
#
loop_
_entity.id
_entity.type
_entity.pdbx_description
1 polymer ?
#
loop_
_entity_poly.entity_id
_entity_poly.type
_entity_poly.pdbx_seq_one_letter_code
_entity_poly.pdbx_strand_id
1 'polypeptide(L)'
;MNEQAGAALLTDPMALFAYLAGVLGLIFWLSGLPQLRKLFDVTPPVLYAYFIPTLSTTFGIIPPASPVYDWMTRYLLPVALLLLMITVDVPAIAKLGRTALLMMLAGTLGIVLGGPVAFLIFGQWLPPEAWKGLAALSGSWIGGTANLVAVAESVGTPDSIMGPIIVVDTVVGYGWMAVLLFLSAWQGRYDRAIGARTEALEATNQRLAEMSAHRRPTDIRDAAVILGLGFAGAVLAVAAGARLPRVGDPTIISNTTWTVLIVVTGGLLLSFTPVRKLE
;
A
#
# COMPACT_ATOMS: atom_id res chain seq x y z
N MET A 1 -25.08 -15.49 1.41
CA MET A 1 -24.88 -16.12 0.09
C MET A 1 -23.83 -17.20 0.23
N ASN A 2 -24.27 -18.45 0.37
CA ASN A 2 -23.43 -19.64 0.30
C ASN A 2 -23.66 -20.22 -1.10
N GLU A 3 -22.81 -19.85 -2.05
CA GLU A 3 -22.76 -20.50 -3.37
C GLU A 3 -21.29 -20.76 -3.70
N GLN A 4 -20.91 -22.03 -3.60
CA GLN A 4 -19.80 -22.68 -4.30
C GLN A 4 -18.49 -21.89 -4.38
N ALA A 5 -17.80 -21.71 -3.24
CA ALA A 5 -16.35 -21.67 -3.28
C ALA A 5 -15.89 -23.09 -3.67
N GLY A 6 -15.62 -23.32 -4.96
CA GLY A 6 -14.84 -24.48 -5.37
C GLY A 6 -13.61 -24.56 -4.48
N ALA A 7 -13.32 -25.75 -3.92
CA ALA A 7 -12.19 -25.91 -3.01
C ALA A 7 -10.95 -25.35 -3.70
N ALA A 8 -10.34 -24.33 -3.09
CA ALA A 8 -9.20 -23.65 -3.70
C ALA A 8 -8.12 -24.68 -4.04
N LEU A 9 -7.50 -24.57 -5.21
CA LEU A 9 -6.54 -25.55 -5.70
C LEU A 9 -5.36 -25.71 -4.73
N LEU A 10 -4.87 -24.60 -4.18
CA LEU A 10 -3.81 -24.55 -3.19
C LEU A 10 -4.38 -24.18 -1.84
N THR A 11 -4.31 -25.07 -0.85
CA THR A 11 -4.76 -24.78 0.53
C THR A 11 -3.63 -24.83 1.55
N ASP A 12 -2.53 -25.49 1.23
CA ASP A 12 -1.37 -25.59 2.13
C ASP A 12 -0.71 -24.22 2.33
N PRO A 13 -0.50 -23.75 3.58
CA PRO A 13 0.11 -22.46 3.87
C PRO A 13 1.47 -22.23 3.19
N MET A 14 2.32 -23.27 3.12
CA MET A 14 3.65 -23.15 2.53
C MET A 14 3.58 -23.13 1.01
N ALA A 15 2.70 -23.93 0.40
CA ALA A 15 2.43 -23.89 -1.03
C ALA A 15 1.88 -22.51 -1.46
N LEU A 16 1.02 -21.91 -0.64
CA LEU A 16 0.51 -20.55 -0.87
C LEU A 16 1.61 -19.49 -0.79
N PHE A 17 2.48 -19.58 0.22
CA PHE A 17 3.65 -18.70 0.32
C PHE A 17 4.55 -18.83 -0.92
N ALA A 18 4.88 -20.08 -1.31
CA ALA A 18 5.72 -20.38 -2.45
C ALA A 18 5.10 -19.88 -3.77
N TYR A 19 3.78 -20.02 -3.93
CA TYR A 19 3.05 -19.48 -5.07
C TYR A 19 3.16 -17.96 -5.14
N LEU A 20 2.86 -17.24 -4.05
CA LEU A 20 2.91 -15.78 -4.02
C LEU A 20 4.34 -15.25 -4.23
N ALA A 21 5.32 -15.84 -3.55
CA ALA A 21 6.73 -15.49 -3.72
C ALA A 21 7.21 -15.80 -5.15
N GLY A 22 6.79 -16.93 -5.72
CA GLY A 22 7.11 -17.32 -7.09
C GLY A 22 6.51 -16.39 -8.13
N VAL A 23 5.24 -16.00 -7.98
CA VAL A 23 4.58 -14.99 -8.83
C VAL A 23 5.34 -13.67 -8.77
N LEU A 24 5.66 -13.18 -7.56
CA LEU A 24 6.39 -11.94 -7.39
C LEU A 24 7.79 -12.00 -8.05
N GLY A 25 8.54 -13.06 -7.77
CA GLY A 25 9.86 -13.29 -8.34
C GLY A 25 9.83 -13.36 -9.86
N LEU A 26 8.84 -14.07 -10.43
CA LEU A 26 8.65 -14.17 -11.88
C LEU A 26 8.34 -12.81 -12.51
N ILE A 27 7.43 -12.02 -11.93
CA ILE A 27 7.07 -10.70 -12.44
C ILE A 27 8.30 -9.78 -12.50
N PHE A 28 9.06 -9.69 -11.41
CA PHE A 28 10.23 -8.82 -11.35
C PHE A 28 11.37 -9.34 -12.24
N TRP A 29 11.56 -10.65 -12.34
CA TRP A 29 12.51 -11.24 -13.28
C TRP A 29 12.14 -10.93 -14.74
N LEU A 30 10.88 -11.13 -15.12
CA LEU A 30 10.38 -10.78 -16.46
C LEU A 30 10.52 -9.28 -16.75
N SER A 31 10.36 -8.42 -15.74
CA SER A 31 10.53 -6.97 -15.90
C SER A 31 11.95 -6.53 -16.22
N GLY A 32 12.94 -7.35 -15.85
CA GLY A 32 14.34 -7.12 -16.19
C GLY A 32 14.72 -7.57 -17.61
N LEU A 33 13.84 -8.30 -18.31
CA LEU A 33 14.16 -8.83 -19.64
C LEU A 33 14.08 -7.74 -20.72
N PRO A 34 15.12 -7.57 -21.56
CA PRO A 34 15.14 -6.52 -22.58
C PRO A 34 14.01 -6.65 -23.62
N GLN A 35 13.54 -7.88 -23.88
CA GLN A 35 12.44 -8.16 -24.81
C GLN A 35 11.09 -7.62 -24.31
N LEU A 36 10.89 -7.55 -22.99
CA LEU A 36 9.64 -7.13 -22.36
C LEU A 36 9.67 -5.66 -21.90
N ARG A 37 10.77 -4.94 -22.14
CA ARG A 37 10.91 -3.53 -21.74
C ARG A 37 9.75 -2.66 -22.18
N LYS A 38 9.34 -2.75 -23.45
CA LYS A 38 8.21 -1.97 -23.99
C LYS A 38 6.89 -2.24 -23.28
N LEU A 39 6.68 -3.47 -22.79
CA LEU A 39 5.50 -3.81 -22.01
C LEU A 39 5.57 -3.15 -20.64
N PHE A 40 6.67 -3.33 -19.92
CA PHE A 40 6.83 -2.80 -18.56
C PHE A 40 7.04 -1.28 -18.48
N ASP A 41 7.44 -0.63 -19.58
CA ASP A 41 7.41 0.83 -19.73
C ASP A 41 5.95 1.36 -19.74
N VAL A 42 4.99 0.53 -20.15
CA VAL A 42 3.56 0.89 -20.22
C VAL A 42 2.80 0.41 -18.99
N THR A 43 3.08 -0.82 -18.53
CA THR A 43 2.43 -1.46 -17.39
C THR A 43 3.45 -1.83 -16.32
N PRO A 44 3.58 -1.06 -15.22
CA PRO A 44 4.61 -1.33 -14.23
C PRO A 44 4.48 -2.71 -13.56
N PRO A 45 5.60 -3.35 -13.15
CA PRO A 45 5.59 -4.67 -12.52
C PRO A 45 4.69 -4.77 -11.28
N VAL A 46 4.62 -3.69 -10.49
CA VAL A 46 3.79 -3.59 -9.28
C VAL A 46 2.32 -3.85 -9.59
N LEU A 47 1.84 -3.45 -10.77
CA LEU A 47 0.47 -3.71 -11.20
C LEU A 47 0.15 -5.21 -11.20
N TYR A 48 1.02 -5.99 -11.82
CA TYR A 48 0.87 -7.44 -11.90
C TYR A 48 0.96 -8.10 -10.52
N ALA A 49 1.81 -7.57 -9.63
CA ALA A 49 1.96 -8.07 -8.28
C ALA A 49 0.66 -7.93 -7.44
N TYR A 50 -0.20 -6.96 -7.76
CA TYR A 50 -1.52 -6.82 -7.16
C TYR A 50 -2.60 -7.65 -7.87
N PHE A 51 -2.67 -7.56 -9.21
CA PHE A 51 -3.77 -8.15 -9.96
C PHE A 51 -3.68 -9.68 -10.05
N ILE A 52 -2.47 -10.26 -10.19
CA ILE A 52 -2.33 -11.72 -10.34
C ILE A 52 -2.84 -12.45 -9.10
N PRO A 53 -2.41 -12.14 -7.85
CA PRO A 53 -2.96 -12.78 -6.66
C PRO A 53 -4.47 -12.57 -6.52
N THR A 54 -4.97 -11.37 -6.82
CA THR A 54 -6.41 -11.06 -6.76
C THR A 54 -7.22 -11.92 -7.72
N LEU A 55 -6.78 -12.06 -8.97
CA LEU A 55 -7.40 -12.91 -9.96
C LEU A 55 -7.29 -14.40 -9.59
N SER A 56 -6.16 -14.81 -9.01
CA SER A 56 -5.98 -16.18 -8.53
C SER A 56 -6.97 -16.55 -7.43
N THR A 57 -7.33 -15.61 -6.54
CA THR A 57 -8.42 -15.80 -5.58
C THR A 57 -9.76 -15.94 -6.29
N THR A 58 -10.06 -15.06 -7.26
CA THR A 58 -11.32 -15.08 -8.03
C THR A 58 -11.50 -16.38 -8.83
N PHE A 59 -10.43 -16.91 -9.42
CA PHE A 59 -10.46 -18.17 -10.17
C PHE A 59 -10.36 -19.42 -9.29
N GLY A 60 -10.32 -19.27 -7.96
CA GLY A 60 -10.24 -20.40 -7.02
C GLY A 60 -8.87 -21.12 -7.02
N ILE A 61 -7.80 -20.46 -7.48
CA ILE A 61 -6.44 -21.00 -7.40
C ILE A 61 -5.92 -20.95 -5.96
N ILE A 62 -6.16 -19.84 -5.28
CA ILE A 62 -5.79 -19.62 -3.86
C ILE A 62 -7.05 -19.22 -3.06
N PRO A 63 -7.11 -19.50 -1.74
CA PRO A 63 -8.26 -19.18 -0.93
C PRO A 63 -8.26 -17.69 -0.54
N PRO A 64 -9.42 -17.11 -0.19
CA PRO A 64 -9.49 -15.74 0.31
C PRO A 64 -8.93 -15.59 1.74
N ALA A 65 -8.77 -16.69 2.49
CA ALA A 65 -8.26 -16.70 3.85
C ALA A 65 -7.33 -17.90 4.06
N SER A 66 -6.23 -17.69 4.79
CA SER A 66 -5.27 -18.73 5.14
C SER A 66 -4.38 -18.27 6.30
N PRO A 67 -3.95 -19.16 7.21
CA PRO A 67 -3.02 -18.81 8.30
C PRO A 67 -1.71 -18.16 7.83
N VAL A 68 -1.28 -18.43 6.59
CA VAL A 68 -0.10 -17.78 6.01
C VAL A 68 -0.31 -16.28 5.83
N TYR A 69 -1.52 -15.83 5.48
CA TYR A 69 -1.83 -14.41 5.30
C TYR A 69 -1.81 -13.67 6.64
N ASP A 70 -2.29 -14.32 7.70
CA ASP A 70 -2.23 -13.80 9.07
C ASP A 70 -0.77 -13.68 9.53
N TRP A 71 0.05 -14.71 9.27
CA TRP A 71 1.48 -14.68 9.58
C TRP A 71 2.21 -13.58 8.81
N MET A 72 1.93 -13.43 7.50
CA MET A 72 2.50 -12.38 6.67
C MET A 72 2.10 -10.99 7.18
N THR A 73 0.82 -10.77 7.49
CA THR A 73 0.34 -9.50 8.03
C THR A 73 0.94 -9.18 9.40
N ARG A 74 1.10 -10.19 10.25
CA ARG A 74 1.62 -10.02 11.61
C ARG A 74 3.13 -9.82 11.67
N TYR A 75 3.89 -10.44 10.80
CA TYR A 75 5.36 -10.43 10.87
C TYR A 75 6.01 -9.87 9.61
N LEU A 76 5.68 -10.40 8.43
CA LEU A 76 6.33 -10.01 7.17
C LEU A 76 6.02 -8.55 6.79
N LEU A 77 4.80 -8.07 7.02
CA LEU A 77 4.39 -6.70 6.76
C LEU A 77 5.18 -5.71 7.65
N PRO A 78 5.25 -5.87 8.99
CA PRO A 78 6.15 -5.09 9.83
C PRO A 78 7.62 -5.11 9.39
N VAL A 79 8.14 -6.26 8.92
CA VAL A 79 9.51 -6.34 8.36
C VAL A 79 9.64 -5.44 7.13
N ALA A 80 8.75 -5.60 6.15
CA ALA A 80 8.77 -4.82 4.92
C ALA A 80 8.63 -3.31 5.20
N LEU A 81 7.74 -2.93 6.12
CA LEU A 81 7.57 -1.54 6.54
C LEU A 81 8.84 -1.00 7.20
N LEU A 82 9.49 -1.76 8.09
CA LEU A 82 10.70 -1.31 8.76
C LEU A 82 11.81 -1.02 7.74
N LEU A 83 12.06 -1.97 6.84
CA LEU A 83 13.08 -1.84 5.80
C LEU A 83 12.78 -0.68 4.85
N LEU A 84 11.53 -0.55 4.42
CA LEU A 84 11.09 0.58 3.59
C LEU A 84 11.32 1.92 4.30
N MET A 85 10.99 2.02 5.60
CA MET A 85 11.12 3.27 6.34
C MET A 85 12.58 3.65 6.61
N ILE A 86 13.49 2.67 6.75
CA ILE A 86 14.94 2.91 6.89
C ILE A 86 15.52 3.58 5.63
N THR A 87 14.98 3.29 4.44
CA THR A 87 15.47 3.86 3.17
C THR A 87 14.86 5.20 2.80
N VAL A 88 13.85 5.67 3.55
CA VAL A 88 13.21 6.96 3.31
C VAL A 88 14.18 8.12 3.59
N ASP A 89 14.41 8.98 2.58
CA ASP A 89 15.12 10.26 2.75
C ASP A 89 14.18 11.33 3.30
N VAL A 90 13.95 11.30 4.62
CA VAL A 90 13.10 12.26 5.33
C VAL A 90 13.51 13.72 5.05
N PRO A 91 14.81 14.09 5.05
CA PRO A 91 15.23 15.44 4.65
C PRO A 91 14.82 15.84 3.23
N ALA A 92 14.87 14.92 2.25
CA ALA A 92 14.41 15.21 0.90
C ALA A 92 12.90 15.45 0.84
N ILE A 93 12.11 14.62 1.53
CA ILE A 93 10.65 14.80 1.62
C ILE A 93 10.31 16.12 2.32
N ALA A 94 11.01 16.46 3.40
CA ALA A 94 10.81 17.72 4.11
C ALA A 94 11.07 18.96 3.23
N LYS A 95 11.99 18.87 2.25
CA LYS A 95 12.26 19.95 1.29
C LYS A 95 11.08 20.23 0.35
N LEU A 96 10.21 19.25 0.10
CA LEU A 96 8.95 19.50 -0.62
C LEU A 96 8.06 20.49 0.15
N GLY A 97 8.16 20.49 1.50
CA GLY A 97 7.56 21.49 2.39
C GLY A 97 6.09 21.75 2.07
N ARG A 98 5.80 22.97 1.61
CA ARG A 98 4.43 23.41 1.29
C ARG A 98 3.84 22.63 0.13
N THR A 99 4.63 22.19 -0.85
CA THR A 99 4.14 21.46 -2.02
C THR A 99 3.55 20.11 -1.60
N ALA A 100 4.24 19.34 -0.74
CA ALA A 100 3.74 18.06 -0.25
C ALA A 100 2.42 18.22 0.55
N LEU A 101 2.36 19.23 1.43
CA LEU A 101 1.13 19.53 2.17
C LEU A 101 -0.02 19.95 1.25
N LEU A 102 0.23 20.79 0.25
CA LEU A 102 -0.77 21.20 -0.73
C LEU A 102 -1.26 20.01 -1.57
N MET A 103 -0.36 19.11 -1.98
CA MET A 103 -0.74 17.88 -2.70
C MET A 103 -1.63 16.98 -1.84
N MET A 104 -1.29 16.79 -0.56
CA MET A 104 -2.10 16.04 0.39
C MET A 104 -3.48 16.69 0.56
N LEU A 105 -3.54 17.98 0.86
CA LEU A 105 -4.80 18.71 1.04
C LEU A 105 -5.66 18.73 -0.22
N ALA A 106 -5.05 18.90 -1.40
CA ALA A 106 -5.76 18.83 -2.67
C ALA A 106 -6.34 17.43 -2.92
N GLY A 107 -5.58 16.37 -2.62
CA GLY A 107 -6.08 14.99 -2.68
C GLY A 107 -7.23 14.74 -1.71
N THR A 108 -7.07 15.16 -0.46
CA THR A 108 -8.13 15.09 0.57
C THR A 108 -9.38 15.85 0.14
N LEU A 109 -9.23 17.08 -0.36
CA LEU A 109 -10.35 17.87 -0.85
C LEU A 109 -11.03 17.20 -2.05
N GLY A 110 -10.26 16.59 -2.94
CA GLY A 110 -10.78 15.78 -4.04
C GLY A 110 -11.67 14.64 -3.55
N ILE A 111 -11.30 13.95 -2.47
CA ILE A 111 -12.11 12.88 -1.86
C ILE A 111 -13.36 13.47 -1.19
N VAL A 112 -13.20 14.54 -0.40
CA VAL A 112 -14.29 15.19 0.36
C VAL A 112 -15.35 15.79 -0.56
N LEU A 113 -14.97 16.31 -1.73
CA LEU A 113 -15.90 16.84 -2.73
C LEU A 113 -16.39 15.75 -3.68
N GLY A 114 -15.48 14.88 -4.14
CA GLY A 114 -15.76 13.84 -5.13
C GLY A 114 -16.77 12.81 -4.65
N GLY A 115 -16.69 12.38 -3.39
CA GLY A 115 -17.64 11.44 -2.80
C GLY A 115 -19.10 11.94 -2.85
N PRO A 116 -19.41 13.11 -2.26
CA PRO A 116 -20.73 13.71 -2.36
C PRO A 116 -21.20 13.98 -3.78
N VAL A 117 -20.33 14.49 -4.67
CA VAL A 117 -20.70 14.73 -6.08
C VAL A 117 -21.05 13.41 -6.79
N ALA A 118 -20.27 12.35 -6.59
CA ALA A 118 -20.58 11.03 -7.13
C ALA A 118 -21.91 10.50 -6.58
N PHE A 119 -22.17 10.68 -5.28
CA PHE A 119 -23.44 10.28 -4.68
C PHE A 119 -24.63 11.10 -5.21
N LEU A 120 -24.46 12.39 -5.50
CA LEU A 120 -25.53 13.21 -6.10
C LEU A 120 -25.87 12.73 -7.52
N ILE A 121 -24.87 12.33 -8.31
CA ILE A 121 -25.06 11.88 -9.68
C ILE A 121 -25.67 10.47 -9.71
N PHE A 122 -25.12 9.56 -8.90
CA PHE A 122 -25.43 8.13 -8.98
C PHE A 122 -26.32 7.59 -7.86
N GLY A 123 -26.56 8.37 -6.80
CA GLY A 123 -27.24 7.93 -5.57
C GLY A 123 -28.65 7.42 -5.78
N GLN A 124 -29.35 7.88 -6.83
CA GLN A 124 -30.68 7.38 -7.19
C GLN A 124 -30.70 5.89 -7.56
N TRP A 125 -29.57 5.34 -8.01
CA TRP A 125 -29.42 3.91 -8.34
C TRP A 125 -28.78 3.10 -7.22
N LEU A 126 -28.43 3.73 -6.11
CA LEU A 126 -27.78 3.10 -4.98
C LEU A 126 -28.78 2.87 -3.83
N PRO A 127 -28.50 1.89 -2.95
CA PRO A 127 -29.27 1.73 -1.71
C PRO A 127 -29.26 3.02 -0.88
N PRO A 128 -30.33 3.31 -0.11
CA PRO A 128 -30.41 4.51 0.73
C PRO A 128 -29.22 4.70 1.67
N GLU A 129 -28.60 3.61 2.13
CA GLU A 129 -27.48 3.61 3.06
C GLU A 129 -26.10 3.72 2.39
N ALA A 130 -26.03 3.81 1.06
CA ALA A 130 -24.76 3.77 0.32
C ALA A 130 -23.83 4.96 0.65
N TRP A 131 -24.37 6.09 1.09
CA TRP A 131 -23.57 7.24 1.53
C TRP A 131 -22.69 6.92 2.75
N LYS A 132 -23.14 6.05 3.65
CA LYS A 132 -22.35 5.58 4.81
C LYS A 132 -21.12 4.81 4.36
N GLY A 133 -21.31 4.04 3.31
CA GLY A 133 -20.26 3.37 2.60
C GLY A 133 -19.22 4.31 1.98
N LEU A 134 -19.67 5.34 1.27
CA LEU A 134 -18.79 6.39 0.74
C LEU A 134 -18.05 7.13 1.86
N ALA A 135 -18.69 7.36 3.01
CA ALA A 135 -18.02 7.91 4.18
C ALA A 135 -16.90 6.98 4.67
N ALA A 136 -17.15 5.68 4.81
CA ALA A 136 -16.13 4.69 5.17
C ALA A 136 -14.95 4.66 4.17
N LEU A 137 -15.23 4.69 2.86
CA LEU A 137 -14.20 4.76 1.81
C LEU A 137 -13.31 5.99 1.93
N SER A 138 -13.91 7.15 2.26
CA SER A 138 -13.12 8.37 2.46
C SER A 138 -12.10 8.21 3.60
N GLY A 139 -12.44 7.46 4.64
CA GLY A 139 -11.52 7.07 5.71
C GLY A 139 -10.34 6.26 5.18
N SER A 140 -10.60 5.27 4.31
CA SER A 140 -9.57 4.45 3.67
C SER A 140 -8.61 5.28 2.84
N TRP A 141 -9.14 6.15 1.98
CA TRP A 141 -8.32 6.88 1.01
C TRP A 141 -7.55 8.06 1.61
N ILE A 142 -8.05 8.64 2.72
CA ILE A 142 -7.35 9.73 3.42
C ILE A 142 -6.35 9.18 4.44
N GLY A 143 -6.66 8.08 5.15
CA GLY A 143 -5.79 7.59 6.23
C GLY A 143 -5.85 6.09 6.51
N GLY A 144 -6.26 5.28 5.53
CA GLY A 144 -6.11 3.83 5.52
C GLY A 144 -7.18 3.06 6.27
N THR A 145 -6.96 1.75 6.39
CA THR A 145 -7.96 0.78 6.87
C THR A 145 -8.46 1.06 8.29
N ALA A 146 -7.61 1.57 9.19
CA ALA A 146 -8.04 1.95 10.54
C ALA A 146 -9.04 3.12 10.51
N ASN A 147 -8.81 4.12 9.66
CA ASN A 147 -9.73 5.22 9.46
C ASN A 147 -11.01 4.78 8.75
N LEU A 148 -10.94 3.82 7.82
CA LEU A 148 -12.12 3.21 7.22
C LEU A 148 -13.04 2.61 8.29
N VAL A 149 -12.49 1.79 9.19
CA VAL A 149 -13.27 1.13 10.25
C VAL A 149 -13.87 2.15 11.21
N ALA A 150 -13.06 3.12 11.66
CA ALA A 150 -13.54 4.17 12.57
C ALA A 150 -14.67 5.01 11.95
N VAL A 151 -14.54 5.40 10.68
CA VAL A 151 -15.60 6.16 10.00
C VAL A 151 -16.83 5.28 9.77
N ALA A 152 -16.65 4.05 9.29
CA ALA A 152 -17.76 3.10 9.07
C ALA A 152 -18.61 2.91 10.32
N GLU A 153 -17.97 2.78 11.48
CA GLU A 153 -18.69 2.63 12.73
C GLU A 153 -19.38 3.93 13.17
N SER A 154 -18.71 5.08 13.03
CA SER A 154 -19.28 6.38 13.39
C SER A 154 -20.57 6.71 12.65
N VAL A 155 -20.70 6.26 11.39
CA VAL A 155 -21.91 6.45 10.57
C VAL A 155 -22.86 5.26 10.63
N GLY A 156 -22.51 4.19 11.35
CA GLY A 156 -23.29 2.96 11.44
C GLY A 156 -23.48 2.28 10.09
N THR A 157 -22.39 2.09 9.32
CA THR A 157 -22.41 1.41 8.03
C THR A 157 -22.87 -0.05 8.19
N PRO A 158 -23.95 -0.48 7.52
CA PRO A 158 -24.40 -1.86 7.60
C PRO A 158 -23.39 -2.85 7.03
N ASP A 159 -23.32 -4.06 7.58
CA ASP A 159 -22.47 -5.15 7.07
C ASP A 159 -22.74 -5.48 5.59
N SER A 160 -23.99 -5.31 5.15
CA SER A 160 -24.41 -5.49 3.76
C SER A 160 -23.78 -4.48 2.79
N ILE A 161 -23.30 -3.34 3.30
CA ILE A 161 -22.60 -2.30 2.55
C ILE A 161 -21.08 -2.44 2.69
N MET A 162 -20.58 -2.93 3.83
CA MET A 162 -19.14 -3.08 4.11
C MET A 162 -18.43 -4.01 3.13
N GLY A 163 -18.98 -5.21 2.89
CA GLY A 163 -18.38 -6.20 1.98
C GLY A 163 -18.16 -5.66 0.56
N PRO A 164 -19.22 -5.17 -0.12
CA PRO A 164 -19.10 -4.55 -1.44
C PRO A 164 -18.08 -3.40 -1.49
N ILE A 165 -17.96 -2.63 -0.41
CA ILE A 165 -17.09 -1.47 -0.38
C ILE A 165 -15.62 -1.80 -0.23
N ILE A 166 -15.28 -2.84 0.52
CA ILE A 166 -13.90 -3.34 0.58
C ILE A 166 -13.47 -3.83 -0.82
N VAL A 167 -14.38 -4.46 -1.56
CA VAL A 167 -14.13 -4.87 -2.96
C VAL A 167 -13.92 -3.64 -3.85
N VAL A 168 -14.77 -2.62 -3.72
CA VAL A 168 -14.63 -1.35 -4.47
C VAL A 168 -13.31 -0.65 -4.12
N ASP A 169 -12.94 -0.55 -2.84
CA ASP A 169 -11.68 0.05 -2.37
C ASP A 169 -10.47 -0.60 -3.07
N THR A 170 -10.48 -1.93 -3.09
CA THR A 170 -9.41 -2.73 -3.69
C THR A 170 -9.37 -2.56 -5.21
N VAL A 171 -10.50 -2.77 -5.89
CA VAL A 171 -10.57 -2.79 -7.36
C VAL A 171 -10.39 -1.39 -7.94
N VAL A 172 -11.10 -0.41 -7.40
CA VAL A 172 -11.02 0.98 -7.88
C VAL A 172 -9.71 1.62 -7.44
N GLY A 173 -9.26 1.40 -6.20
CA GLY A 173 -7.98 1.92 -5.72
C GLY A 173 -6.80 1.42 -6.57
N TYR A 174 -6.69 0.11 -6.76
CA TYR A 174 -5.59 -0.46 -7.56
C TYR A 174 -5.77 -0.27 -9.07
N GLY A 175 -7.01 -0.31 -9.57
CA GLY A 175 -7.30 0.00 -10.97
C GLY A 175 -6.97 1.46 -11.31
N TRP A 176 -7.32 2.40 -10.43
CA TRP A 176 -6.98 3.81 -10.61
C TRP A 176 -5.48 4.05 -10.47
N MET A 177 -4.80 3.39 -9.53
CA MET A 177 -3.34 3.42 -9.44
C MET A 177 -2.69 2.93 -10.75
N ALA A 178 -3.22 1.89 -11.39
CA ALA A 178 -2.77 1.44 -12.70
C ALA A 178 -2.88 2.54 -13.76
N VAL A 179 -4.03 3.22 -13.81
CA VAL A 179 -4.28 4.33 -14.74
C VAL A 179 -3.31 5.49 -14.48
N LEU A 180 -3.10 5.89 -13.22
CA LEU A 180 -2.18 6.97 -12.87
C LEU A 180 -0.73 6.63 -13.24
N LEU A 181 -0.30 5.39 -12.97
CA LEU A 181 1.03 4.93 -13.32
C LEU A 181 1.24 4.91 -14.84
N PHE A 182 0.24 4.44 -15.60
CA PHE A 182 0.25 4.54 -17.06
C PHE A 182 0.36 6.00 -17.50
N LEU A 183 -0.47 6.89 -16.95
CA LEU A 183 -0.49 8.32 -17.31
C LEU A 183 0.79 9.07 -16.92
N SER A 184 1.57 8.58 -15.94
CA SER A 184 2.82 9.22 -15.52
C SER A 184 3.87 9.32 -16.64
N ALA A 185 3.81 8.46 -17.66
CA ALA A 185 4.67 8.56 -18.84
C ALA A 185 4.47 9.87 -19.63
N TRP A 186 3.29 10.49 -19.51
CA TRP A 186 2.95 11.76 -20.16
C TRP A 186 3.09 12.99 -19.24
N GLN A 187 3.52 12.81 -17.99
CA GLN A 187 3.56 13.87 -16.98
C GLN A 187 4.29 15.12 -17.49
N GLY A 188 5.49 14.99 -18.05
CA GLY A 188 6.27 16.15 -18.53
C GLY A 188 5.67 16.88 -19.75
N ARG A 189 4.73 16.28 -20.48
CA ARG A 189 3.96 17.01 -21.52
C ARG A 189 2.84 17.82 -20.88
N TYR A 190 2.15 17.21 -19.91
CA TYR A 190 1.06 17.86 -19.18
C TYR A 190 1.60 19.04 -18.36
N ASP A 191 2.68 18.84 -17.61
CA ASP A 191 3.32 19.87 -16.78
C ASP A 191 3.69 21.12 -17.61
N ARG A 192 4.23 20.92 -18.81
CA ARG A 192 4.54 22.03 -19.74
C ARG A 192 3.29 22.71 -20.28
N ALA A 193 2.22 21.96 -20.57
CA ALA A 193 0.98 22.52 -21.10
C ALA A 193 0.29 23.46 -20.09
N ILE A 194 0.38 23.16 -18.79
CA ILE A 194 -0.22 23.98 -17.73
C ILE A 194 0.76 24.98 -17.10
N GLY A 195 2.03 24.98 -17.52
CA GLY A 195 3.07 25.84 -16.94
C GLY A 195 3.38 25.51 -15.48
N ALA A 196 3.35 24.23 -15.10
CA ALA A 196 3.59 23.77 -13.74
C ALA A 196 5.04 24.05 -13.29
N ARG A 197 5.20 24.46 -12.02
CA ARG A 197 6.52 24.60 -11.39
C ARG A 197 6.94 23.25 -10.79
N THR A 198 7.82 22.54 -11.48
CA THR A 198 8.25 21.18 -11.11
C THR A 198 9.63 21.12 -10.44
N GLU A 199 10.30 22.26 -10.24
CA GLU A 199 11.69 22.34 -9.74
C GLU A 199 11.94 21.50 -8.47
N ALA A 200 11.08 21.62 -7.45
CA ALA A 200 11.22 20.87 -6.21
C ALA A 200 10.96 19.36 -6.38
N LEU A 201 10.06 19.00 -7.31
CA LEU A 201 9.74 17.61 -7.64
C LEU A 201 10.90 16.98 -8.42
N GLU A 202 11.44 17.69 -9.42
CA GLU A 202 12.58 17.25 -10.23
C GLU A 202 13.84 17.07 -9.38
N ALA A 203 14.14 18.01 -8.49
CA ALA A 203 15.27 17.87 -7.57
C ALA A 203 15.13 16.65 -6.64
N THR A 204 13.90 16.34 -6.21
CA THR A 204 13.61 15.15 -5.41
C THR A 204 13.77 13.87 -6.23
N ASN A 205 13.23 13.84 -7.45
CA ASN A 205 13.35 12.70 -8.37
C ASN A 205 14.81 12.43 -8.77
N GLN A 206 15.59 13.47 -9.05
CA GLN A 206 17.02 13.36 -9.35
C GLN A 206 17.78 12.74 -8.17
N ARG A 207 17.49 13.18 -6.95
CA ARG A 207 18.12 12.63 -5.74
C ARG A 207 17.76 11.16 -5.51
N LEU A 208 16.51 10.77 -5.77
CA LEU A 208 16.08 9.36 -5.73
C LEU A 208 16.77 8.52 -6.82
N ALA A 209 16.95 9.08 -8.01
CA ALA A 209 17.68 8.44 -9.10
C ALA A 209 19.17 8.29 -8.78
N GLU A 210 19.80 9.30 -8.17
CA GLU A 210 21.18 9.24 -7.69
C GLU A 210 21.37 8.19 -6.59
N MET A 211 20.43 8.11 -5.63
CA MET A 211 20.43 7.05 -4.62
C MET A 211 20.36 5.67 -5.27
N SER A 212 19.52 5.51 -6.29
CA SER A 212 19.39 4.26 -7.05
C SER A 212 20.64 3.93 -7.86
N ALA A 213 21.29 4.93 -8.46
CA ALA A 213 22.51 4.76 -9.26
C ALA A 213 23.75 4.42 -8.40
N HIS A 214 23.76 4.85 -7.13
CA HIS A 214 24.81 4.54 -6.16
C HIS A 214 24.47 3.33 -5.27
N ARG A 215 23.41 2.56 -5.59
CA ARG A 215 23.14 1.30 -4.92
C ARG A 215 24.30 0.35 -5.12
N ARG A 216 24.86 -0.08 -4.00
CA ARG A 216 25.95 -1.06 -3.97
C ARG A 216 25.34 -2.43 -4.25
N PRO A 217 26.02 -3.32 -4.98
CA PRO A 217 25.57 -4.71 -5.06
C PRO A 217 25.46 -5.26 -3.64
N THR A 218 24.27 -5.68 -3.23
CA THR A 218 24.04 -6.25 -1.90
C THR A 218 24.83 -7.56 -1.79
N ASP A 219 25.84 -7.59 -0.92
CA ASP A 219 26.53 -8.85 -0.61
C ASP A 219 25.60 -9.75 0.23
N ILE A 220 25.84 -11.06 0.24
CA ILE A 220 25.10 -12.03 1.06
C ILE A 220 25.13 -11.60 2.53
N ARG A 221 26.26 -11.03 2.97
CA ARG A 221 26.39 -10.45 4.31
C ARG A 221 25.38 -9.33 4.56
N ASP A 222 25.28 -8.37 3.63
CA ASP A 222 24.40 -7.22 3.77
C ASP A 222 22.93 -7.68 3.74
N ALA A 223 22.58 -8.62 2.86
CA ALA A 223 21.26 -9.23 2.82
C ALA A 223 20.90 -9.94 4.14
N ALA A 224 21.84 -10.70 4.73
CA ALA A 224 21.62 -11.37 6.00
C ALA A 224 21.43 -10.36 7.15
N VAL A 225 22.20 -9.26 7.16
CA VAL A 225 22.06 -8.18 8.15
C VAL A 225 20.72 -7.46 7.98
N ILE A 226 20.32 -7.11 6.75
CA ILE A 226 19.05 -6.46 6.44
C ILE A 226 17.88 -7.33 6.91
N LEU A 227 17.89 -8.62 6.55
CA LEU A 227 16.86 -9.56 6.99
C LEU A 227 16.85 -9.71 8.52
N GLY A 228 18.02 -9.85 9.14
CA GLY A 228 18.15 -9.94 10.59
C GLY A 228 17.59 -8.71 11.32
N LEU A 229 17.98 -7.51 10.89
CA LEU A 229 17.48 -6.25 11.43
C LEU A 229 15.98 -6.08 11.19
N GLY A 230 15.52 -6.42 9.98
CA GLY A 230 14.11 -6.39 9.60
C GLY A 230 13.26 -7.26 10.52
N PHE A 231 13.58 -8.56 10.61
CA PHE A 231 12.84 -9.52 11.45
C PHE A 231 12.96 -9.23 12.94
N ALA A 232 14.16 -8.93 13.45
CA ALA A 232 14.35 -8.62 14.87
C ALA A 232 13.58 -7.35 15.25
N GLY A 233 13.72 -6.27 14.48
CA GLY A 233 13.03 -5.01 14.72
C GLY A 233 11.51 -5.16 14.64
N ALA A 234 11.01 -5.89 13.63
CA ALA A 234 9.60 -6.18 13.48
C ALA A 234 9.03 -6.98 14.66
N VAL A 235 9.68 -8.07 15.08
CA VAL A 235 9.21 -8.89 16.20
C VAL A 235 9.24 -8.11 17.51
N LEU A 236 10.27 -7.30 17.75
CA LEU A 236 10.33 -6.40 18.91
C LEU A 236 9.18 -5.39 18.88
N ALA A 237 8.87 -4.81 17.73
CA ALA A 237 7.75 -3.89 17.58
C ALA A 237 6.39 -4.57 17.82
N VAL A 238 6.20 -5.79 17.32
CA VAL A 238 4.99 -6.61 17.58
C VAL A 238 4.85 -6.88 19.07
N ALA A 239 5.95 -7.28 19.74
CA ALA A 239 5.95 -7.56 21.17
C ALA A 239 5.72 -6.30 22.02
N ALA A 240 6.19 -5.14 21.57
CA ALA A 240 5.92 -3.85 22.22
C ALA A 240 4.46 -3.42 22.01
N GLY A 241 3.95 -3.49 20.77
CA GLY A 241 2.56 -3.17 20.44
C GLY A 241 1.54 -4.05 21.15
N ALA A 242 1.87 -5.31 21.41
CA ALA A 242 1.03 -6.24 22.18
C ALA A 242 0.91 -5.85 23.67
N ARG A 243 1.88 -5.10 24.23
CA ARG A 243 1.84 -4.64 25.63
C ARG A 243 1.13 -3.30 25.80
N LEU A 244 0.89 -2.57 24.71
CA LEU A 244 0.21 -1.28 24.75
C LEU A 244 -1.32 -1.45 24.82
N PRO A 245 -2.02 -0.58 25.55
CA PRO A 245 -3.48 -0.65 25.66
C PRO A 245 -4.12 -0.33 24.31
N ARG A 246 -5.24 -1.00 24.03
CA ARG A 246 -6.12 -0.61 22.93
C ARG A 246 -6.78 0.72 23.30
N VAL A 247 -6.86 1.64 22.33
CA VAL A 247 -7.40 2.99 22.55
C VAL A 247 -8.61 3.23 21.66
N GLY A 248 -9.65 3.80 22.25
CA GLY A 248 -10.94 4.06 21.61
C GLY A 248 -12.00 3.02 21.97
N ASP A 249 -13.25 3.46 22.06
CA ASP A 249 -14.45 2.62 22.10
C ASP A 249 -15.41 3.11 21.01
N PRO A 250 -15.46 2.47 19.83
CA PRO A 250 -14.71 1.26 19.41
C PRO A 250 -13.19 1.41 19.31
N THR A 251 -12.46 0.29 19.27
CA THR A 251 -10.99 0.30 19.18
C THR A 251 -10.51 0.97 17.89
N ILE A 252 -9.96 2.18 18.00
CA ILE A 252 -9.33 2.93 16.90
C ILE A 252 -7.86 2.53 16.77
N ILE A 253 -7.16 2.43 17.91
CA ILE A 253 -5.75 2.04 17.96
C ILE A 253 -5.65 0.62 18.52
N SER A 254 -5.46 -0.33 17.62
CA SER A 254 -5.24 -1.73 17.94
C SER A 254 -3.77 -2.03 18.29
N ASN A 255 -3.49 -3.23 18.80
CA ASN A 255 -2.10 -3.69 18.98
C ASN A 255 -1.30 -3.73 17.66
N THR A 256 -1.98 -4.03 16.55
CA THR A 256 -1.39 -3.96 15.20
C THR A 256 -1.11 -2.52 14.80
N THR A 257 -2.01 -1.59 15.10
CA THR A 257 -1.80 -0.15 14.87
C THR A 257 -0.57 0.35 15.63
N TRP A 258 -0.44 -0.02 16.90
CA TRP A 258 0.77 0.28 17.69
C TRP A 258 2.04 -0.31 17.08
N THR A 259 1.98 -1.56 16.62
CA THR A 259 3.11 -2.21 15.94
C THR A 259 3.55 -1.40 14.72
N VAL A 260 2.61 -1.01 13.86
CA VAL A 260 2.88 -0.19 12.67
C VAL A 260 3.48 1.16 13.06
N LEU A 261 2.91 1.86 14.05
CA LEU A 261 3.43 3.14 14.53
C LEU A 261 4.87 3.03 15.04
N ILE A 262 5.17 1.98 15.82
CA ILE A 262 6.52 1.72 16.34
C ILE A 262 7.49 1.42 15.21
N VAL A 263 7.12 0.55 14.27
CA VAL A 263 7.95 0.19 13.11
C VAL A 263 8.23 1.42 12.24
N VAL A 264 7.20 2.20 11.92
CA VAL A 264 7.34 3.38 11.08
C VAL A 264 8.21 4.42 11.77
N THR A 265 7.92 4.74 13.04
CA THR A 265 8.70 5.71 13.80
C THR A 265 10.15 5.25 13.96
N GLY A 266 10.36 3.99 14.34
CA GLY A 266 11.69 3.41 14.51
C GLY A 266 12.48 3.38 13.21
N GLY A 267 11.86 2.97 12.09
CA GLY A 267 12.49 2.95 10.78
C GLY A 267 12.86 4.35 10.29
N LEU A 268 11.99 5.34 10.47
CA LEU A 268 12.29 6.74 10.15
C LEU A 268 13.40 7.32 11.04
N LEU A 269 13.48 6.95 12.32
CA LEU A 269 14.60 7.34 13.18
C LEU A 269 15.91 6.70 12.71
N LEU A 270 15.87 5.43 12.32
CA LEU A 270 17.02 4.71 11.76
C LEU A 270 17.45 5.25 10.40
N SER A 271 16.56 5.89 9.63
CA SER A 271 16.91 6.52 8.35
C SER A 271 17.82 7.76 8.48
N PHE A 272 17.98 8.30 9.69
CA PHE A 272 18.99 9.31 10.01
C PHE A 272 20.37 8.71 10.36
N THR A 273 20.47 7.38 10.46
CA THR A 273 21.71 6.68 10.85
C THR A 273 22.41 6.04 9.64
N PRO A 274 23.66 5.56 9.78
CA PRO A 274 24.36 4.85 8.70
C PRO A 274 23.67 3.56 8.24
N VAL A 275 22.73 3.01 9.02
CA VAL A 275 21.98 1.78 8.70
C VAL A 275 21.25 1.89 7.35
N ARG A 276 20.84 3.10 6.95
CA ARG A 276 20.21 3.33 5.64
C ARG A 276 21.09 3.01 4.42
N LYS A 277 22.41 2.87 4.62
CA LYS A 277 23.37 2.58 3.54
C LYS A 277 23.58 1.08 3.32
N LEU A 278 22.87 0.24 4.07
CA LEU A 278 22.90 -1.22 3.92
C LEU A 278 22.10 -1.69 2.69
N GLU A 279 21.19 -0.86 2.17
CA GLU A 279 20.40 -1.07 0.96
C GLU A 279 20.75 -0.04 -0.12
#